data_AF-A0A6P3YX19-F1
#
_entry.id   AF-A0A6P3YX19-F1
#
_cell.length_a   1.000
_cell.length_b   1.000
_cell.length_c   1.000
_cell.angle_alpha   90.00
_cell.angle_beta   90.00
_cell.angle_gamma   90.00
#
_symmetry.space_group_name_H-M   'P 1'
#
loop_
_entity.id
_entity.type
_entity.pdbx_description
1 polymer ?
#
loop_
_entity_poly.entity_id
_entity_poly.type
_entity_poly.pdbx_seq_one_letter_code
_entity_poly.pdbx_strand_id
1 'polypeptide(L)'
;MENSPQSNTNTLFNTDFCLHLTNLILENEASKGSNFVASPLSLHVMLSLITAGTKGQTLQQLLHFLGSTSINDLNLSSSKIINLASLAENLAGGPLLSFVNGAWIDRRLTEAEQVVEEVNLWVEVATKGLIKQLLPGRWLDRETVFALANALYFKGAWDFKFDPSMTEQTDFHLLNGQIVQVSFMSTQTHRRRLYRSFDGYKLVQIPYQSGQDARKFS
;
A
#
# COMPACT_ATOMS: atom_id res chain seq x y z
N MET A 1 -40.36 -7.53 21.16
CA MET A 1 -39.22 -6.66 21.51
C MET A 1 -38.10 -7.02 20.56
N GLU A 2 -37.99 -6.27 19.47
CA GLU A 2 -36.98 -6.45 18.44
C GLU A 2 -35.61 -6.07 18.99
N ASN A 3 -34.70 -7.05 19.04
CA ASN A 3 -33.28 -6.77 19.22
C ASN A 3 -32.75 -6.20 17.90
N SER A 4 -32.58 -4.89 17.86
CA SER A 4 -31.80 -4.22 16.82
C SER A 4 -30.36 -4.75 16.86
N PRO A 5 -29.74 -5.08 15.72
CA PRO A 5 -28.33 -5.41 15.70
C PRO A 5 -27.54 -4.13 15.98
N GLN A 6 -26.84 -4.09 17.11
CA GLN A 6 -25.79 -3.11 17.33
C GLN A 6 -24.73 -3.32 16.25
N SER A 7 -24.65 -2.37 15.32
CA SER A 7 -23.57 -2.34 14.34
C SER A 7 -22.27 -2.08 15.09
N ASN A 8 -21.46 -3.11 15.30
CA ASN A 8 -20.06 -2.97 15.68
C ASN A 8 -19.31 -2.37 14.48
N THR A 9 -19.45 -1.07 14.23
CA THR A 9 -18.68 -0.31 13.23
C THR A 9 -17.37 0.14 13.85
N ASN A 10 -16.60 -0.83 14.33
CA ASN A 10 -15.19 -0.64 14.73
C ASN A 10 -14.25 -1.03 13.58
N THR A 11 -14.70 -0.88 12.33
CA THR A 11 -13.86 -1.04 11.15
C THR A 11 -12.97 0.19 11.04
N LEU A 12 -11.76 0.07 11.58
CA LEU A 12 -10.68 1.06 11.53
C LEU A 12 -10.28 1.43 10.09
N PHE A 13 -10.71 0.62 9.12
CA PHE A 13 -10.35 0.71 7.72
C PHE A 13 -11.51 0.22 6.84
N ASN A 14 -11.76 0.90 5.72
CA ASN A 14 -12.78 0.50 4.75
C ASN A 14 -12.24 -0.68 3.91
N THR A 15 -12.53 -1.90 4.36
CA THR A 15 -12.13 -3.13 3.64
C THR A 15 -12.75 -3.19 2.24
N ASP A 16 -13.95 -2.67 2.05
CA ASP A 16 -14.64 -2.70 0.75
C ASP A 16 -13.89 -1.86 -0.29
N PHE A 17 -13.42 -0.67 0.10
CA PHE A 17 -12.54 0.14 -0.76
C PHE A 17 -11.29 -0.65 -1.18
N CYS A 18 -10.69 -1.39 -0.24
CA CYS A 18 -9.44 -2.11 -0.51
C CYS A 18 -9.66 -3.29 -1.43
N LEU A 19 -10.73 -4.05 -1.23
CA LEU A 19 -11.11 -5.14 -2.11
C LEU A 19 -11.44 -4.62 -3.51
N HIS A 20 -12.21 -3.53 -3.59
CA HIS A 20 -12.56 -2.90 -4.86
C HIS A 20 -11.32 -2.44 -5.64
N LEU A 21 -10.42 -1.70 -4.97
CA LEU A 21 -9.17 -1.26 -5.58
C LEU A 21 -8.24 -2.42 -5.95
N THR A 22 -8.15 -3.44 -5.10
CA THR A 22 -7.35 -4.64 -5.39
C THR A 22 -7.85 -5.35 -6.62
N ASN A 23 -9.18 -5.49 -6.80
CA ASN A 23 -9.77 -6.09 -7.99
C ASN A 23 -9.47 -5.26 -9.24
N LEU A 24 -9.62 -3.93 -9.19
CA LEU A 24 -9.29 -3.05 -10.32
C LEU A 24 -7.83 -3.19 -10.76
N ILE A 25 -6.90 -3.22 -9.80
CA ILE A 25 -5.46 -3.36 -10.10
C ILE A 25 -5.17 -4.77 -10.63
N LEU A 26 -5.74 -5.80 -10.01
CA LEU A 26 -5.58 -7.19 -10.44
C LEU A 26 -6.06 -7.39 -11.88
N GLU A 27 -7.25 -6.90 -12.23
CA GLU A 27 -7.80 -7.04 -13.59
C GLU A 27 -6.90 -6.39 -14.64
N ASN A 28 -6.29 -5.25 -14.31
CA ASN A 28 -5.40 -4.53 -15.23
C ASN A 28 -3.99 -5.15 -15.32
N GLU A 29 -3.40 -5.54 -14.19
CA GLU A 29 -2.00 -5.99 -14.11
C GLU A 29 -1.84 -7.50 -14.29
N ALA A 30 -2.82 -8.32 -13.90
CA ALA A 30 -2.73 -9.77 -14.03
C ALA A 30 -2.62 -10.20 -15.51
N SER A 31 -3.26 -9.45 -16.41
CA SER A 31 -3.18 -9.70 -17.86
C SER A 31 -1.77 -9.48 -18.44
N LYS A 32 -0.92 -8.69 -17.76
CA LYS A 32 0.43 -8.36 -18.21
C LYS A 32 1.48 -9.36 -17.74
N GLY A 33 1.13 -10.24 -16.80
CA GLY A 33 2.06 -11.25 -16.24
C GLY A 33 3.22 -10.64 -15.42
N SER A 34 3.10 -9.38 -14.99
CA SER A 34 4.11 -8.68 -14.19
C SER A 34 3.80 -8.73 -12.69
N ASN A 35 4.85 -8.68 -11.87
CA ASN A 35 4.71 -8.46 -10.43
C ASN A 35 4.20 -7.03 -10.19
N PHE A 36 3.20 -6.89 -9.32
CA PHE A 36 2.69 -5.59 -8.91
C PHE A 36 2.55 -5.53 -7.39
N VAL A 37 2.62 -4.32 -6.85
CA VAL A 37 2.39 -4.03 -5.44
C VAL A 37 1.66 -2.71 -5.34
N ALA A 38 0.66 -2.64 -4.48
CA ALA A 38 -0.09 -1.41 -4.23
C ALA A 38 -0.46 -1.34 -2.74
N SER A 39 -0.59 -0.12 -2.24
CA SER A 39 -1.12 0.12 -0.89
C SER A 39 -2.46 0.83 -0.99
N PRO A 40 -3.57 0.08 -0.79
CA PRO A 40 -4.89 0.70 -0.69
C PRO A 40 -4.94 1.77 0.37
N LEU A 41 -4.26 1.56 1.50
CA LEU A 41 -4.16 2.53 2.59
C LEU A 41 -3.60 3.88 2.12
N SER A 42 -2.51 3.84 1.37
CA SER A 42 -1.84 5.05 0.91
C SER A 42 -2.65 5.79 -0.14
N LEU A 43 -3.28 5.04 -1.06
CA LEU A 43 -4.17 5.59 -2.08
C LEU A 43 -5.43 6.19 -1.46
N HIS A 44 -5.99 5.56 -0.42
CA HIS A 44 -7.11 6.11 0.34
C HIS A 44 -6.78 7.47 0.94
N VAL A 45 -5.60 7.62 1.58
CA VAL A 45 -5.17 8.91 2.15
C VAL A 45 -5.00 9.97 1.07
N MET A 46 -4.34 9.65 -0.03
CA MET A 46 -4.19 10.57 -1.17
C MET A 46 -5.55 11.03 -1.71
N LEU A 47 -6.45 10.10 -1.99
CA LEU A 47 -7.78 10.42 -2.51
C LEU A 47 -8.61 11.22 -1.50
N SER A 48 -8.44 10.97 -0.20
CA SER A 48 -9.08 11.77 0.86
C SER A 48 -8.62 13.24 0.83
N LEU A 49 -7.32 13.49 0.61
CA LEU A 49 -6.78 14.85 0.46
C LEU A 49 -7.37 15.57 -0.74
N ILE A 50 -7.50 14.89 -1.89
CA ILE A 50 -8.13 15.45 -3.10
C ILE A 50 -9.60 15.75 -2.83
N THR A 51 -10.30 14.81 -2.19
CA THR A 51 -11.73 14.91 -1.89
C THR A 51 -12.02 16.17 -1.08
N ALA A 52 -11.18 16.49 -0.09
CA ALA A 52 -11.32 17.71 0.72
C ALA A 52 -11.22 19.02 -0.10
N GLY A 53 -10.54 19.00 -1.26
CA GLY A 53 -10.43 20.15 -2.17
C GLY A 53 -11.55 20.24 -3.21
N THR A 54 -12.44 19.25 -3.29
CA THR A 54 -13.47 19.15 -4.34
C THR A 54 -14.85 19.62 -3.86
N LYS A 55 -15.74 19.95 -4.81
CA LYS A 55 -17.13 20.35 -4.55
C LYS A 55 -18.07 19.72 -5.57
N GLY A 56 -19.38 19.84 -5.34
CA GLY A 56 -20.41 19.41 -6.29
C GLY A 56 -20.35 17.91 -6.60
N GLN A 57 -20.50 17.56 -7.88
CA GLN A 57 -20.55 16.16 -8.33
C GLN A 57 -19.23 15.42 -8.11
N THR A 58 -18.09 16.07 -8.29
CA THR A 58 -16.77 15.46 -8.05
C THR A 58 -16.61 15.02 -6.60
N LEU A 59 -17.05 15.87 -5.65
CA LEU A 59 -17.05 15.53 -4.23
C LEU A 59 -17.92 14.30 -3.96
N GLN A 60 -19.13 14.25 -4.54
CA GLN A 60 -20.05 13.14 -4.35
C GLN A 60 -19.48 11.82 -4.90
N GLN A 61 -18.87 11.86 -6.08
CA GLN A 61 -18.26 10.68 -6.70
C GLN A 61 -17.08 10.15 -5.87
N LEU A 62 -16.20 11.03 -5.39
CA LEU A 62 -15.06 10.63 -4.58
C LEU A 62 -15.47 10.11 -3.20
N LEU A 63 -16.45 10.74 -2.55
CA LEU A 63 -17.01 10.24 -1.29
C LEU A 63 -17.61 8.83 -1.46
N HIS A 64 -18.39 8.62 -2.53
CA HIS A 64 -18.95 7.32 -2.84
C HIS A 64 -17.87 6.27 -3.10
N PHE A 65 -16.85 6.60 -3.91
CA PHE A 65 -15.74 5.69 -4.21
C PHE A 65 -14.94 5.31 -2.95
N LEU A 66 -14.71 6.25 -2.04
CA LEU A 66 -14.04 6.00 -0.76
C LEU A 66 -14.95 5.32 0.28
N GLY A 67 -16.23 5.09 -0.05
CA GLY A 67 -17.24 4.56 0.86
C GLY A 67 -17.44 5.44 2.11
N SER A 68 -17.34 6.76 1.95
CA SER A 68 -17.52 7.73 3.03
C SER A 68 -18.73 8.62 2.78
N THR A 69 -19.40 9.03 3.86
CA THR A 69 -20.58 9.90 3.81
C THR A 69 -20.22 11.38 3.85
N SER A 70 -19.06 11.74 4.40
CA SER A 70 -18.64 13.13 4.51
C SER A 70 -17.12 13.31 4.51
N ILE A 71 -16.67 14.54 4.25
CA ILE A 71 -15.26 14.93 4.37
C ILE A 71 -14.78 14.78 5.83
N ASN A 72 -15.66 15.04 6.81
CA ASN A 72 -15.31 14.89 8.21
C ASN A 72 -14.98 13.43 8.57
N ASP A 73 -15.78 12.49 8.06
CA ASP A 73 -15.56 11.05 8.26
C ASP A 73 -14.25 10.58 7.59
N LEU A 74 -13.93 11.13 6.41
CA LEU A 74 -12.65 10.88 5.73
C LEU A 74 -11.45 11.42 6.52
N ASN A 75 -11.55 12.64 7.05
CA ASN A 75 -10.49 13.26 7.83
C ASN A 75 -10.24 12.49 9.15
N LEU A 76 -11.31 12.05 9.81
CA LEU A 76 -11.22 11.21 11.00
C LEU A 76 -10.55 9.86 10.70
N SER A 77 -10.93 9.23 9.59
CA SER A 77 -10.33 7.97 9.15
C SER A 77 -8.85 8.13 8.79
N SER A 78 -8.51 9.18 8.04
CA SER A 78 -7.13 9.50 7.65
C SER A 78 -6.25 9.78 8.86
N SER A 79 -6.77 10.47 9.88
CA SER A 79 -6.03 10.74 11.12
C SER A 79 -5.69 9.45 11.88
N LYS A 80 -6.62 8.49 11.93
CA LYS A 80 -6.36 7.17 12.53
C LYS A 80 -5.29 6.41 11.75
N ILE A 81 -5.34 6.46 10.42
CA ILE A 81 -4.37 5.83 9.52
C ILE A 81 -2.96 6.40 9.72
N ILE A 82 -2.81 7.73 9.75
CA ILE A 82 -1.53 8.40 9.94
C ILE A 82 -0.94 8.04 11.31
N ASN A 83 -1.77 7.97 12.36
CA ASN A 83 -1.32 7.53 13.67
C ASN A 83 -0.78 6.09 13.63
N LEU A 84 -1.47 5.15 12.97
CA LEU A 84 -0.95 3.77 12.86
C LEU A 84 0.40 3.72 12.13
N ALA A 85 0.57 4.53 11.10
CA ALA A 85 1.81 4.60 10.33
C ALA A 85 2.96 5.20 11.15
N SER A 86 2.71 6.28 11.90
CA SER A 86 3.73 6.92 12.74
C SER A 86 4.14 6.05 13.93
N LEU A 87 3.23 5.23 14.46
CA LEU A 87 3.58 4.24 15.46
C LEU A 87 4.54 3.18 14.89
N ALA A 88 4.35 2.75 13.64
CA ALA A 88 5.21 1.73 13.01
C ALA A 88 6.69 2.18 12.90
N GLU A 89 6.96 3.48 12.71
CA GLU A 89 8.32 4.02 12.64
C GLU A 89 9.07 4.00 13.99
N ASN A 90 8.34 4.03 15.11
CA ASN A 90 8.91 4.12 16.47
C ASN A 90 9.11 2.76 17.14
N LEU A 91 8.64 1.67 16.53
CA LEU A 91 8.76 0.33 17.10
C LEU A 91 10.15 -0.24 16.81
N ALA A 92 11.02 -0.25 17.81
CA ALA A 92 12.28 -0.97 17.76
C ALA A 92 12.03 -2.45 17.40
N GLY A 93 12.31 -2.81 16.14
CA GLY A 93 12.11 -4.16 15.60
C GLY A 93 10.77 -4.40 14.86
N GLY A 94 9.88 -3.42 14.79
CA GLY A 94 8.64 -3.50 13.98
C GLY A 94 8.90 -3.36 12.47
N PRO A 95 7.90 -3.65 11.61
CA PRO A 95 8.03 -3.36 10.20
C PRO A 95 8.11 -1.86 9.94
N LEU A 96 9.13 -1.45 9.18
CA LEU A 96 9.29 -0.10 8.70
C LEU A 96 8.30 0.12 7.55
N LEU A 97 7.29 0.94 7.80
CA LEU A 97 6.34 1.43 6.81
C LEU A 97 6.55 2.92 6.66
N SER A 98 6.83 3.37 5.44
CA SER A 98 6.89 4.80 5.11
C SER A 98 6.07 5.04 3.87
N PHE A 99 5.16 6.00 3.91
CA PHE A 99 4.48 6.48 2.71
C PHE A 99 4.40 7.99 2.71
N VAL A 100 4.43 8.55 1.51
CA VAL A 100 4.37 9.98 1.29
C VAL A 100 3.44 10.30 0.14
N ASN A 101 2.76 11.44 0.27
CA ASN A 101 1.83 11.98 -0.71
C ASN A 101 2.24 13.41 -1.03
N GLY A 102 2.29 13.73 -2.32
CA GLY A 102 2.59 15.08 -2.79
C GLY A 102 1.62 15.50 -3.89
N ALA A 103 1.42 16.81 -4.02
CA ALA A 103 0.60 17.42 -5.05
C ALA A 103 1.34 18.62 -5.64
N TRP A 104 1.41 18.67 -6.96
CA TRP A 104 2.07 19.74 -7.71
C TRP A 104 1.05 20.40 -8.63
N ILE A 105 1.05 21.72 -8.65
CA ILE A 105 0.25 22.52 -9.58
C ILE A 105 1.25 23.29 -10.43
N ASP A 106 1.24 23.06 -11.74
CA ASP A 106 2.01 23.90 -12.65
C ASP A 106 1.29 25.24 -12.80
N ARG A 107 1.68 26.20 -11.94
CA ARG A 107 1.14 27.57 -11.98
C ARG A 107 1.89 28.47 -12.97
N ARG A 108 2.94 27.97 -13.64
CA ARG A 108 3.91 28.84 -14.35
C ARG A 108 4.19 28.45 -15.80
N LEU A 109 3.46 27.49 -16.39
CA LEU A 109 3.82 26.94 -17.72
C LEU A 109 5.30 26.48 -17.73
N THR A 110 5.76 25.97 -16.59
CA THR A 110 7.16 25.60 -16.35
C THR A 110 7.41 24.17 -16.79
N GLU A 111 8.56 23.94 -17.42
CA GLU A 111 8.89 22.73 -18.16
C GLU A 111 8.57 21.47 -17.34
N ALA A 112 7.70 20.60 -17.87
CA ALA A 112 7.27 19.35 -17.24
C ALA A 112 8.45 18.49 -16.72
N GLU A 113 9.63 18.66 -17.32
CA GLU A 113 10.90 18.07 -16.90
C GLU A 113 11.33 18.52 -15.49
N GLN A 114 11.18 19.81 -15.14
CA GLN A 114 11.47 20.34 -13.79
C GLN A 114 10.56 19.72 -12.73
N VAL A 115 9.25 19.59 -13.02
CA VAL A 115 8.31 18.95 -12.09
C VAL A 115 8.68 17.48 -11.90
N VAL A 116 9.09 16.77 -12.95
CA VAL A 116 9.57 15.38 -12.84
C VAL A 116 10.81 15.30 -11.94
N GLU A 117 11.77 16.22 -12.09
CA GLU A 117 12.95 16.29 -11.22
C GLU A 117 12.59 16.58 -9.76
N GLU A 118 11.69 17.53 -9.51
CA GLU A 118 11.21 17.86 -8.16
C GLU A 118 10.51 16.67 -7.49
N VAL A 119 9.64 15.97 -8.22
CA VAL A 119 8.93 14.78 -7.69
C VAL A 119 9.92 13.66 -7.36
N ASN A 120 10.91 13.42 -8.23
CA ASN A 120 11.92 12.39 -8.00
C ASN A 120 12.88 12.74 -6.85
N LEU A 121 13.26 14.01 -6.70
CA LEU A 121 14.05 14.44 -5.54
C LEU A 121 13.23 14.32 -4.25
N TRP A 122 11.97 14.75 -4.27
CA TRP A 122 11.07 14.63 -3.12
C TRP A 122 10.91 13.19 -2.68
N VAL A 123 10.64 12.27 -3.62
CA VAL A 123 10.43 10.86 -3.28
C VAL A 123 11.70 10.20 -2.76
N GLU A 124 12.87 10.56 -3.31
CA GLU A 124 14.15 10.06 -2.84
C GLU A 124 14.42 10.49 -1.40
N VAL A 125 14.27 11.78 -1.10
CA VAL A 125 14.45 12.31 0.26
C VAL A 125 13.45 11.68 1.23
N ALA A 126 12.17 11.67 0.85
CA ALA A 126 11.09 11.16 1.68
C ALA A 126 11.21 9.66 1.99
N THR A 127 11.75 8.90 1.05
CA THR A 127 11.98 7.45 1.20
C THR A 127 13.40 7.12 1.66
N LYS A 128 14.19 8.10 2.11
CA LYS A 128 15.58 7.92 2.59
C LYS A 128 16.47 7.20 1.55
N GLY A 129 16.27 7.50 0.27
CA GLY A 129 17.03 6.95 -0.86
C GLY A 129 16.54 5.60 -1.38
N LEU A 130 15.41 5.08 -0.88
CA LEU A 130 14.90 3.75 -1.26
C LEU A 130 14.14 3.75 -2.59
N ILE A 131 13.42 4.84 -2.88
CA ILE A 131 12.77 5.08 -4.18
C ILE A 131 13.46 6.29 -4.80
N LYS A 132 14.35 6.05 -5.77
CA LYS A 132 15.15 7.11 -6.40
C LYS A 132 14.46 7.81 -7.56
N GLN A 133 13.60 7.07 -8.24
CA GLN A 133 12.90 7.56 -9.42
C GLN A 133 11.49 6.99 -9.43
N LEU A 134 10.52 7.86 -9.21
CA LEU A 134 9.09 7.55 -9.30
C LEU A 134 8.55 7.84 -10.70
N LEU A 135 8.96 8.97 -11.29
CA LEU A 135 8.57 9.39 -12.62
C LEU A 135 9.77 9.24 -13.59
N PRO A 136 9.64 8.47 -14.69
CA PRO A 136 10.65 8.46 -15.74
C PRO A 136 10.72 9.83 -16.45
N GLY A 137 11.84 10.11 -17.11
CA GLY A 137 11.99 11.34 -17.88
C GLY A 137 10.90 11.44 -18.96
N ARG A 138 10.21 12.60 -19.02
CA ARG A 138 9.08 12.89 -19.94
C ARG A 138 7.76 12.18 -19.65
N TRP A 139 7.53 11.79 -18.39
CA TRP A 139 6.22 11.27 -17.97
C TRP A 139 5.12 12.34 -17.97
N LEU A 140 5.50 13.59 -17.74
CA LEU A 140 4.61 14.75 -17.76
C LEU A 140 4.82 15.52 -19.06
N ASP A 141 3.75 16.09 -19.59
CA ASP A 141 3.76 16.92 -20.79
C ASP A 141 3.37 18.37 -20.48
N ARG A 142 3.37 19.23 -21.50
CA ARG A 142 3.01 20.65 -21.37
C ARG A 142 1.52 20.89 -21.10
N GLU A 143 0.68 19.87 -21.25
CA GLU A 143 -0.76 19.94 -20.95
C GLU A 143 -1.07 19.54 -19.51
N THR A 144 -0.07 19.02 -18.79
CA THR A 144 -0.19 18.60 -17.40
C THR A 144 -0.33 19.82 -16.48
N VAL A 145 -1.55 20.07 -15.99
CA VAL A 145 -1.86 21.16 -15.05
C VAL A 145 -1.72 20.77 -13.57
N PHE A 146 -1.81 19.47 -13.27
CA PHE A 146 -1.84 18.95 -11.92
C PHE A 146 -1.27 17.53 -11.88
N ALA A 147 -0.38 17.28 -10.93
CA ALA A 147 0.20 15.96 -10.69
C ALA A 147 0.06 15.56 -9.22
N LEU A 148 -0.25 14.27 -9.01
CA LEU A 148 -0.29 13.64 -7.70
C LEU A 148 0.71 12.50 -7.67
N ALA A 149 1.55 12.48 -6.65
CA ALA A 149 2.56 11.44 -6.48
C ALA A 149 2.37 10.73 -5.16
N ASN A 150 2.33 9.39 -5.21
CA ASN A 150 2.31 8.53 -4.06
C ASN A 150 3.53 7.61 -4.09
N ALA A 151 4.15 7.43 -2.94
CA ALA A 151 5.22 6.45 -2.77
C ALA A 151 5.06 5.74 -1.43
N LEU A 152 5.34 4.44 -1.44
CA LEU A 152 5.27 3.57 -0.27
C LEU A 152 6.49 2.64 -0.26
N TYR A 153 7.10 2.53 0.90
CA TYR A 153 8.11 1.55 1.22
C TYR A 153 7.69 0.71 2.43
N PHE A 154 7.90 -0.61 2.32
CA PHE A 154 7.70 -1.54 3.41
C PHE A 154 8.90 -2.45 3.57
N LYS A 155 9.42 -2.57 4.79
CA LYS A 155 10.44 -3.56 5.17
C LYS A 155 10.18 -4.08 6.57
N GLY A 156 9.81 -5.34 6.67
CA GLY A 156 9.61 -6.05 7.93
C GLY A 156 10.73 -7.03 8.25
N ALA A 157 11.07 -7.12 9.54
CA ALA A 157 11.82 -8.27 10.06
C ALA A 157 10.82 -9.36 10.42
N TRP A 158 11.08 -10.61 10.03
CA TRP A 158 10.25 -11.74 10.44
C TRP A 158 10.32 -11.96 11.96
N ASP A 159 9.19 -12.31 12.59
CA ASP A 159 9.16 -12.69 14.01
C ASP A 159 10.02 -13.94 14.25
N PHE A 160 9.94 -14.89 13.31
CA PHE A 160 10.83 -16.03 13.19
C PHE A 160 11.60 -15.96 11.88
N LYS A 161 12.87 -15.55 11.97
CA LYS A 161 13.75 -15.41 10.80
C LYS A 161 14.01 -16.75 10.13
N PHE A 162 14.15 -16.71 8.81
CA PHE A 162 14.67 -17.82 8.03
C PHE A 162 16.18 -17.91 8.25
N ASP A 163 16.72 -19.14 8.24
CA ASP A 163 18.16 -19.35 8.33
C ASP A 163 18.78 -19.06 6.95
N PRO A 164 19.68 -18.06 6.82
CA PRO A 164 20.29 -17.75 5.54
C PRO A 164 21.08 -18.93 4.95
N SER A 165 21.63 -19.82 5.79
CA SER A 165 22.37 -21.02 5.33
C SER A 165 21.47 -22.07 4.67
N MET A 166 20.15 -21.98 4.89
CA MET A 166 19.14 -22.82 4.27
C MET A 166 18.50 -22.17 3.03
N THR A 167 19.00 -21.02 2.59
CA THR A 167 18.51 -20.37 1.38
C THR A 167 19.20 -20.98 0.18
N GLU A 168 18.42 -21.59 -0.72
CA GLU A 168 18.94 -22.34 -1.86
C GLU A 168 18.29 -21.86 -3.17
N GLN A 169 19.00 -22.02 -4.28
CA GLN A 169 18.43 -21.77 -5.61
C GLN A 169 17.43 -22.89 -5.93
N THR A 170 16.21 -22.52 -6.31
CA THR A 170 15.12 -23.46 -6.61
C THR A 170 14.34 -22.99 -7.82
N ASP A 171 13.74 -23.95 -8.54
CA ASP A 171 12.85 -23.69 -9.66
C ASP A 171 11.57 -22.97 -9.21
N PHE A 172 11.29 -21.83 -9.84
CA PHE A 172 10.02 -21.11 -9.76
C PHE A 172 9.33 -21.13 -11.13
N HIS A 173 8.08 -21.59 -11.14
CA HIS A 173 7.29 -21.75 -12.35
C HIS A 173 6.49 -20.48 -12.63
N LEU A 174 6.79 -19.82 -13.75
CA LEU A 174 6.09 -18.63 -14.22
C LEU A 174 4.73 -19.00 -14.86
N LEU A 175 3.82 -18.02 -14.92
CA LEU A 175 2.48 -18.20 -15.51
C LEU A 175 2.52 -18.57 -17.00
N ASN A 176 3.57 -18.15 -17.72
CA ASN A 176 3.79 -18.48 -19.13
C ASN A 176 4.44 -19.86 -19.35
N GLY A 177 4.63 -20.65 -18.27
CA GLY A 177 5.25 -21.97 -18.30
C GLY A 177 6.77 -21.98 -18.27
N GLN A 178 7.44 -20.83 -18.30
CA GLN A 178 8.89 -20.75 -18.12
C GLN A 178 9.29 -21.08 -16.67
N ILE A 179 10.51 -21.59 -16.51
CA ILE A 179 11.10 -21.86 -15.20
C ILE A 179 12.28 -20.90 -15.00
N VAL A 180 12.32 -20.26 -13.84
CA VAL A 180 13.43 -19.39 -13.42
C VAL A 180 13.99 -19.89 -12.09
N GLN A 181 15.30 -19.74 -11.90
CA GLN A 181 15.96 -20.06 -10.63
C GLN A 181 15.91 -18.85 -9.71
N VAL A 182 15.42 -19.06 -8.48
CA VAL A 182 15.31 -18.02 -7.45
C VAL A 182 15.71 -18.55 -6.09
N SER A 183 16.16 -17.64 -5.21
CA SER A 183 16.53 -17.97 -3.84
C SER A 183 15.28 -18.25 -2.99
N PHE A 184 15.03 -19.52 -2.67
CA PHE A 184 13.96 -19.91 -1.75
C PHE A 184 14.46 -19.91 -0.31
N MET A 185 13.74 -19.18 0.56
CA MET A 185 14.01 -19.17 2.00
C MET A 185 13.35 -20.37 2.67
N SER A 186 14.12 -21.14 3.43
CA SER A 186 13.65 -22.32 4.16
C SER A 186 13.91 -22.21 5.66
N THR A 187 13.12 -22.95 6.46
CA THR A 187 13.32 -23.04 7.91
C THR A 187 12.80 -24.38 8.42
N GLN A 188 13.51 -24.97 9.38
CA GLN A 188 13.10 -26.19 10.07
C GLN A 188 12.48 -25.91 11.45
N THR A 189 11.95 -24.71 11.67
CA THR A 189 11.33 -24.36 12.96
C THR A 189 10.11 -25.23 13.25
N HIS A 190 10.08 -25.82 14.45
CA HIS A 190 8.95 -26.60 14.97
C HIS A 190 7.74 -25.75 15.40
N ARG A 191 7.77 -24.42 15.21
CA ARG A 191 6.64 -23.56 15.56
C ARG A 191 5.55 -23.65 14.51
N ARG A 192 4.33 -23.94 14.97
CA ARG A 192 3.12 -23.99 14.15
C ARG A 192 2.91 -22.63 13.48
N ARG A 193 3.05 -22.57 12.15
CA ARG A 193 2.54 -21.46 11.34
C ARG A 193 1.05 -21.70 11.09
N LEU A 194 0.26 -20.64 11.02
CA LEU A 194 -1.12 -20.77 10.56
C LEU A 194 -1.06 -21.19 9.09
N TYR A 195 -1.57 -22.38 8.81
CA TYR A 195 -1.66 -22.95 7.47
C TYR A 195 -3.07 -23.48 7.25
N ARG A 196 -3.64 -23.20 6.08
CA ARG A 196 -4.91 -23.77 5.67
C ARG A 196 -4.87 -24.07 4.17
N SER A 197 -5.37 -25.24 3.79
CA SER A 197 -5.54 -25.63 2.39
C SER A 197 -7.01 -25.57 2.03
N PHE A 198 -7.31 -25.02 0.87
CA PHE A 198 -8.64 -24.99 0.27
C PHE A 198 -8.57 -25.60 -1.13
N ASP A 199 -9.72 -25.74 -1.78
CA ASP A 199 -9.74 -26.08 -3.20
C ASP A 199 -9.19 -24.88 -4.02
N GLY A 200 -8.22 -25.15 -4.89
CA GLY A 200 -7.56 -24.14 -5.72
C GLY A 200 -6.50 -23.24 -5.06
N TYR A 201 -6.37 -23.19 -3.72
CA TYR A 201 -5.35 -22.35 -3.06
C TYR A 201 -4.93 -22.81 -1.65
N LYS A 202 -3.79 -22.28 -1.20
CA LYS A 202 -3.24 -22.51 0.14
C LYS A 202 -2.96 -21.16 0.80
N LEU A 203 -3.23 -21.06 2.10
CA LEU A 203 -2.98 -19.88 2.91
C LEU A 203 -1.92 -20.20 3.96
N VAL A 204 -0.91 -19.33 4.08
CA VAL A 204 0.08 -19.37 5.14
C VAL A 204 0.24 -17.97 5.73
N GLN A 205 0.24 -17.87 7.07
CA GLN A 205 0.55 -16.63 7.78
C GLN A 205 2.00 -16.66 8.25
N ILE A 206 2.77 -15.65 7.86
CA ILE A 206 4.16 -15.47 8.29
C ILE A 206 4.25 -14.13 9.04
N PRO A 207 4.29 -14.14 10.38
CA PRO A 207 4.28 -12.90 11.15
C PRO A 207 5.60 -12.15 11.03
N TYR A 208 5.50 -10.83 10.90
CA TYR A 208 6.62 -9.93 11.16
C TYR A 208 6.77 -9.72 12.66
N GLN A 209 7.99 -9.39 13.09
CA GLN A 209 8.28 -8.96 14.44
C GLN A 209 7.42 -7.73 14.73
N SER A 210 6.53 -7.83 15.72
CA SER A 210 5.81 -6.67 16.25
C SER A 210 6.69 -6.02 17.33
N GLY A 211 6.76 -4.69 17.37
CA GLY A 211 7.30 -4.01 18.55
C GLY A 211 6.38 -4.17 19.77
N GLN A 212 6.47 -3.30 20.77
CA GLN A 212 5.67 -3.37 22.01
C GLN A 212 4.14 -3.16 21.84
N ASP A 213 3.59 -3.22 20.62
CA ASP A 213 2.16 -3.12 20.38
C ASP A 213 1.52 -4.52 20.36
N ALA A 214 0.65 -4.80 21.34
CA ALA A 214 0.01 -6.10 21.56
C ALA A 214 -1.08 -6.44 20.53
N ARG A 215 -1.33 -5.56 19.55
CA ARG A 215 -2.36 -5.77 18.53
C ARG A 215 -1.87 -6.75 17.46
N LYS A 216 -2.38 -7.97 17.54
CA LYS A 216 -2.29 -8.95 16.45
C LYS A 216 -3.24 -8.50 15.35
N PHE A 217 -2.72 -8.21 14.15
CA PHE A 217 -3.57 -8.13 12.96
C PHE A 217 -4.18 -9.52 12.74
N SER A 218 -5.44 -9.67 13.14
CA SER A 218 -6.27 -10.85 12.96
C SER A 218 -6.98 -10.79 11.62
#